data_AF-A0A1G5PRV3-F1
#
_entry.id   AF-A0A1G5PRV3-F1
#
_cell.length_a   1.000
_cell.length_b   1.000
_cell.length_c   1.000
_cell.angle_alpha   90.00
_cell.angle_beta   90.00
_cell.angle_gamma   90.00
#
_symmetry.space_group_name_H-M   'P 1'
#
loop_
_entity.id
_entity.type
_entity.pdbx_description
1 polymer ?
#
loop_
_entity_poly.entity_id
_entity_poly.type
_entity_poly.pdbx_seq_one_letter_code
_entity_poly.pdbx_strand_id
1 'polypeptide(L)'
;MIRINVFVEGQTEETFVRDVLAPYFVAQQIYLTPILAQTSTSQKGGITSYGKVKYQITRLCRQDPSAFVTTLIDYYGLPTNFPDYNEQQDNAANERVVKLEQAFANDIGQTNFIPNLLLHEFEALLFCQPEKFADWLDDNAPISALQTIKAQT
;
A
#
# COMPACT_ATOMS: atom_id res chain seq x y z
N MET A 1 15.37 17.55 1.12
CA MET A 1 15.06 16.39 1.98
C MET A 1 13.56 16.19 1.94
N ILE A 2 13.10 15.01 1.52
CA ILE A 2 11.66 14.67 1.45
C ILE A 2 11.37 13.63 2.54
N ARG A 3 10.30 13.83 3.30
CA ARG A 3 9.84 12.88 4.32
C ARG A 3 8.47 12.39 3.93
N ILE A 4 8.26 11.08 4.00
CA ILE A 4 7.01 10.45 3.60
C ILE A 4 6.60 9.46 4.69
N ASN A 5 5.44 9.69 5.29
CA ASN A 5 4.79 8.73 6.15
C ASN A 5 3.97 7.78 5.27
N VAL A 6 4.28 6.49 5.31
CA VAL A 6 3.58 5.46 4.53
C VAL A 6 2.59 4.76 5.45
N PHE A 7 1.32 5.06 5.31
CA PHE A 7 0.26 4.42 6.10
C PHE A 7 -0.04 3.04 5.53
N VAL A 8 0.24 2.00 6.32
CA VAL A 8 0.18 0.60 5.88
C VAL A 8 -0.88 -0.17 6.65
N GLU A 9 -1.47 -1.17 6.00
CA GLU A 9 -2.55 -1.98 6.59
C GLU A 9 -2.05 -3.03 7.59
N GLY A 10 -0.96 -3.73 7.25
CA GLY A 10 -0.45 -4.88 8.00
C GLY A 10 1.05 -4.82 8.30
N GLN A 11 1.51 -5.81 9.06
CA GLN A 11 2.92 -5.95 9.47
C GLN A 11 3.84 -6.32 8.30
N THR A 12 3.31 -7.01 7.29
CA THR A 12 4.05 -7.39 6.09
C THR A 12 4.47 -6.13 5.33
N GLU A 13 3.52 -5.24 5.09
CA GLU A 13 3.72 -3.97 4.40
C GLU A 13 4.61 -3.02 5.20
N GLU A 14 4.41 -2.96 6.53
CA GLU A 14 5.27 -2.19 7.44
C GLU A 14 6.73 -2.62 7.33
N THR A 15 6.97 -3.93 7.37
CA THR A 15 8.30 -4.54 7.23
C THR A 15 8.89 -4.26 5.86
N PHE A 16 8.10 -4.38 4.79
CA PHE A 16 8.54 -4.07 3.45
C PHE A 16 8.99 -2.60 3.29
N VAL A 17 8.21 -1.66 3.81
CA VAL A 17 8.58 -0.24 3.78
C VAL A 17 9.87 0.01 4.57
N ARG A 18 9.97 -0.56 5.78
CA ARG A 18 11.11 -0.35 6.69
C ARG A 18 12.41 -0.97 6.16
N ASP A 19 12.35 -2.21 5.70
CA ASP A 19 13.54 -3.03 5.47
C ASP A 19 13.94 -3.06 3.98
N VAL A 20 13.02 -2.74 3.06
CA VAL A 20 13.29 -2.74 1.60
C VAL A 20 13.22 -1.34 1.02
N LEU A 21 12.10 -0.63 1.17
CA LEU A 21 11.93 0.66 0.51
C LEU A 21 12.78 1.77 1.15
N ALA A 22 12.75 1.91 2.48
CA ALA A 22 13.45 2.99 3.16
C ALA A 22 14.97 2.99 2.88
N PRO A 23 15.70 1.86 2.94
CA PRO A 23 17.12 1.84 2.61
C PRO A 23 17.41 2.26 1.16
N TYR A 24 16.57 1.87 0.21
CA TYR A 24 16.71 2.23 -1.20
C TYR A 24 16.58 3.75 -1.42
N PHE A 25 15.61 4.38 -0.75
CA PHE A 25 15.29 5.81 -0.94
C PHE A 25 16.17 6.77 -0.14
N VAL A 26 16.82 6.32 0.94
CA VAL A 26 17.71 7.16 1.77
C VAL A 26 18.84 7.79 0.94
N ALA A 27 19.42 7.06 -0.01
CA ALA A 27 20.48 7.58 -0.89
C ALA A 27 20.01 8.77 -1.75
N GLN A 28 18.70 8.90 -1.96
CA GLN A 28 18.06 9.96 -2.74
C GLN A 28 17.55 11.11 -1.85
N GLN A 29 17.88 11.11 -0.55
CA GLN A 29 17.39 12.08 0.44
C GLN A 29 15.86 12.04 0.63
N ILE A 30 15.27 10.87 0.39
CA ILE A 30 13.85 10.56 0.63
C ILE A 30 13.78 9.59 1.81
N TYR A 31 13.03 9.98 2.84
CA TYR A 31 12.93 9.23 4.09
C TYR A 31 11.53 8.71 4.28
N LEU A 32 11.38 7.38 4.20
CA LEU A 32 10.11 6.69 4.40
C LEU A 32 9.97 6.27 5.87
N THR A 33 8.80 6.51 6.46
CA THR A 33 8.44 6.04 7.80
C THR A 33 7.12 5.26 7.71
N PRO A 34 7.10 3.94 7.95
CA PRO A 34 5.86 3.19 7.96
C PRO A 34 5.02 3.55 9.19
N ILE A 35 3.72 3.69 8.99
CA ILE A 35 2.73 3.91 10.04
C ILE A 35 1.67 2.82 9.92
N LEU A 36 1.71 1.86 10.84
CA LEU A 36 0.74 0.76 10.87
C LEU A 36 -0.66 1.28 11.25
N ALA A 37 -1.67 0.90 10.48
CA ALA A 37 -3.06 1.23 10.75
C ALA A 37 -3.49 0.71 12.12
N GLN A 38 -4.06 1.58 12.97
CA GLN A 38 -4.63 1.15 14.24
C GLN A 38 -6.01 0.53 13.99
N THR A 39 -6.03 -0.77 13.72
CA THR A 39 -7.26 -1.58 13.64
C THR A 39 -7.62 -2.11 15.04
N SER A 40 -8.89 -2.44 15.28
CA SER A 40 -9.32 -2.92 16.61
C SER A 40 -8.60 -4.22 16.99
N THR A 41 -8.22 -4.33 18.26
CA THR A 41 -7.42 -5.41 18.87
C THR A 41 -7.94 -6.84 18.69
N SER A 42 -9.14 -7.05 18.13
CA SER A 42 -9.78 -8.36 18.07
C SER A 42 -9.82 -9.01 16.69
N GLN A 43 -9.26 -8.42 15.62
CA GLN A 43 -9.29 -9.03 14.29
C GLN A 43 -7.93 -8.99 13.56
N LYS A 44 -7.66 -10.07 12.84
CA LYS A 44 -6.45 -10.33 12.05
C LYS A 44 -6.47 -9.43 10.81
N GLY A 45 -5.75 -8.30 10.82
CA GLY A 45 -5.58 -7.42 9.65
C GLY A 45 -6.89 -6.75 9.19
N GLY A 46 -6.83 -5.90 8.16
CA GLY A 46 -8.03 -5.34 7.54
C GLY A 46 -8.35 -3.89 7.90
N ILE A 47 -8.58 -3.05 6.89
CA ILE A 47 -9.28 -1.78 7.07
C ILE A 47 -10.77 -2.03 7.28
N THR A 48 -11.18 -2.11 8.54
CA THR A 48 -12.58 -2.38 8.91
C THR A 48 -13.47 -1.13 8.91
N SER A 49 -12.88 0.07 8.88
CA SER A 49 -13.65 1.33 8.93
C SER A 49 -12.90 2.46 8.25
N TYR A 50 -13.47 2.97 7.15
CA TYR A 50 -12.95 4.14 6.46
C TYR A 50 -12.81 5.36 7.39
N GLY A 51 -13.77 5.57 8.30
CA GLY A 51 -13.73 6.70 9.24
C GLY A 51 -12.48 6.71 10.13
N LYS A 52 -12.00 5.55 10.58
CA LYS A 52 -10.76 5.43 11.36
C LYS A 52 -9.52 5.73 10.51
N VAL A 53 -9.52 5.30 9.25
CA VAL A 53 -8.44 5.58 8.30
C VAL A 53 -8.38 7.08 8.01
N LYS A 54 -9.52 7.68 7.66
CA LYS A 54 -9.65 9.13 7.45
C LYS A 54 -9.11 9.92 8.62
N TYR A 55 -9.52 9.58 9.84
CA TYR A 55 -9.05 10.26 11.05
C TYR A 55 -7.53 10.18 11.22
N GLN A 56 -6.95 8.98 11.08
CA GLN A 56 -5.51 8.76 11.27
C GLN A 56 -4.68 9.48 10.20
N ILE A 57 -5.04 9.33 8.92
CA ILE A 57 -4.34 10.00 7.81
C ILE A 57 -4.43 11.51 7.94
N THR A 58 -5.62 12.04 8.22
CA THR A 58 -5.82 13.49 8.42
C THR A 58 -4.96 14.01 9.56
N ARG A 59 -4.87 13.26 10.67
CA ARG A 59 -4.01 13.59 11.80
C ARG A 59 -2.54 13.59 11.40
N LEU A 60 -2.05 12.57 10.70
CA LEU A 60 -0.66 12.50 10.22
C LEU A 60 -0.31 13.70 9.33
N CYS A 61 -1.17 14.03 8.38
CA CYS A 61 -0.98 15.18 7.48
C CYS A 61 -0.85 16.49 8.25
N ARG A 62 -1.67 16.68 9.29
CA ARG A 62 -1.72 17.91 10.10
C ARG A 62 -0.61 18.02 11.14
N GLN A 63 -0.14 16.88 11.67
CA GLN A 63 0.94 16.84 12.66
C GLN A 63 2.27 17.32 12.06
N ASP A 64 2.50 17.03 10.78
CA ASP A 64 3.67 17.50 10.06
C ASP A 64 3.30 17.91 8.62
N PRO A 65 2.88 19.17 8.43
CA PRO A 65 2.49 19.68 7.11
C PRO A 65 3.63 19.70 6.08
N SER A 66 4.88 19.53 6.51
CA SER A 66 6.05 19.52 5.63
C SER A 66 6.49 18.11 5.20
N ALA A 67 5.88 17.07 5.77
CA ALA A 67 6.03 15.70 5.32
C ALA A 67 4.84 15.30 4.43
N PHE A 68 5.08 14.42 3.46
CA PHE A 68 4.01 13.80 2.69
C PHE A 68 3.44 12.60 3.44
N VAL A 69 2.19 12.27 3.14
CA VAL A 69 1.53 11.05 3.60
C VAL A 69 1.05 10.29 2.38
N THR A 70 1.37 9.01 2.31
CA THR A 70 0.85 8.09 1.29
C THR A 70 0.32 6.83 1.94
N THR A 71 -0.31 5.96 1.16
CA THR A 71 -0.87 4.71 1.66
C THR A 71 -0.25 3.51 0.94
N LEU A 72 -0.27 2.36 1.58
CA LEU A 72 -0.02 1.06 0.95
C LEU A 72 -1.04 0.11 1.57
N ILE A 73 -2.21 0.09 0.95
CA ILE A 73 -3.46 -0.51 1.43
C ILE A 73 -3.97 -1.46 0.34
N ASP A 74 -4.49 -2.63 0.73
CA ASP A 74 -5.11 -3.55 -0.22
C ASP A 74 -6.39 -2.94 -0.82
N TYR A 75 -6.42 -2.87 -2.15
CA TYR A 75 -7.59 -2.43 -2.91
C TYR A 75 -8.82 -3.31 -2.66
N TYR A 76 -8.65 -4.62 -2.51
CA TYR A 76 -9.75 -5.56 -2.31
C TYR A 76 -10.25 -5.61 -0.86
N GLY A 77 -9.44 -5.12 0.08
CA GLY A 77 -9.78 -4.97 1.49
C GLY A 77 -10.55 -3.70 1.84
N LEU A 78 -10.86 -2.84 0.86
CA LEU A 78 -11.54 -1.57 1.12
C LEU A 78 -12.98 -1.76 1.63
N PRO A 79 -13.41 -1.02 2.68
CA PRO A 79 -14.76 -1.13 3.20
C PRO A 79 -15.77 -0.51 2.22
N THR A 80 -17.01 -0.98 2.24
CA THR A 80 -18.08 -0.51 1.32
C THR A 80 -18.48 0.96 1.52
N ASN A 81 -18.10 1.57 2.65
CA ASN A 81 -18.29 2.98 2.93
C ASN A 81 -17.08 3.86 2.53
N PHE A 82 -16.13 3.30 1.76
CA PHE A 82 -15.04 4.06 1.17
C PHE A 82 -15.59 5.05 0.12
N PRO A 83 -14.97 6.25 -0.05
CA PRO A 83 -15.44 7.25 -1.00
C PRO A 83 -15.60 6.70 -2.42
N ASP A 84 -16.74 6.98 -3.02
CA ASP A 84 -17.13 6.59 -4.39
C ASP A 84 -17.04 5.08 -4.69
N TYR A 85 -17.01 4.21 -3.67
CA TYR A 85 -16.76 2.78 -3.85
C TYR A 85 -17.81 2.07 -4.72
N ASN A 86 -19.09 2.43 -4.56
CA ASN A 86 -20.20 1.77 -5.26
C ASN A 86 -20.38 2.33 -6.69
N GLU A 87 -20.06 3.60 -6.87
CA GLU A 87 -20.15 4.35 -8.11
C GLU A 87 -19.14 3.86 -9.15
N GLN A 88 -18.05 3.22 -8.70
CA GLN A 88 -17.01 2.73 -9.60
C GLN A 88 -17.13 1.26 -10.00
N GLN A 89 -18.12 0.50 -9.51
CA GLN A 89 -18.19 -0.96 -9.67
C GLN A 89 -18.14 -1.45 -11.12
N ASP A 90 -18.68 -0.67 -12.07
CA ASP A 90 -18.76 -1.05 -13.48
C ASP A 90 -17.45 -0.77 -14.28
N ASN A 91 -16.47 -0.08 -13.69
CA ASN A 91 -15.21 0.21 -14.37
C ASN A 91 -14.24 -0.97 -14.31
N ALA A 92 -13.34 -1.05 -15.31
CA ALA A 92 -12.19 -1.94 -15.25
C ALA A 92 -11.33 -1.63 -14.01
N ALA A 93 -10.71 -2.66 -13.42
CA ALA A 93 -10.00 -2.55 -12.14
C ALA A 93 -8.93 -1.44 -12.13
N ASN A 94 -8.19 -1.31 -13.23
CA ASN A 94 -7.13 -0.32 -13.44
C ASN A 94 -7.67 1.12 -13.43
N GLU A 95 -8.85 1.34 -14.01
CA GLU A 95 -9.51 2.65 -14.01
C GLU A 95 -10.17 2.92 -12.67
N ARG A 96 -10.74 1.88 -12.06
CA ARG A 96 -11.41 1.93 -10.77
C ARG A 96 -10.45 2.35 -9.67
N VAL A 97 -9.25 1.76 -9.59
CA VAL A 97 -8.27 2.12 -8.54
C VAL A 97 -7.90 3.60 -8.61
N VAL A 98 -7.64 4.15 -9.80
CA VAL A 98 -7.29 5.57 -9.98
C VAL A 98 -8.44 6.48 -9.55
N LYS A 99 -9.69 6.12 -9.87
CA LYS A 99 -10.86 6.90 -9.44
C LYS A 99 -11.06 6.84 -7.93
N LEU A 100 -10.85 5.68 -7.31
CA LEU A 100 -10.93 5.55 -5.85
C LEU A 100 -9.82 6.32 -5.14
N GLU A 101 -8.60 6.32 -5.68
CA GLU A 101 -7.50 7.16 -5.18
C GLU A 101 -7.86 8.65 -5.27
N GLN A 102 -8.46 9.09 -6.38
CA GLN A 102 -8.89 10.48 -6.52
C GLN A 102 -10.00 10.84 -5.53
N ALA A 103 -11.00 9.97 -5.36
CA ALA A 103 -12.07 10.16 -4.38
C ALA A 103 -11.51 10.20 -2.95
N PHE A 104 -10.53 9.34 -2.65
CA PHE A 104 -9.85 9.30 -1.37
C PHE A 104 -9.06 10.59 -1.11
N ALA A 105 -8.28 11.06 -2.08
CA ALA A 105 -7.54 12.32 -1.98
C ALA A 105 -8.48 13.51 -1.72
N ASN A 106 -9.59 13.57 -2.46
CA ASN A 106 -10.58 14.63 -2.34
C ASN A 106 -11.27 14.62 -0.96
N ASP A 107 -11.64 13.44 -0.46
CA ASP A 107 -12.32 13.31 0.84
C ASP A 107 -11.40 13.59 2.04
N ILE A 108 -10.10 13.26 1.94
CA ILE A 108 -9.08 13.66 2.93
C ILE A 108 -8.81 15.17 2.88
N GLY A 109 -8.70 15.74 1.67
CA GLY A 109 -8.57 17.17 1.44
C GLY A 109 -7.30 17.80 2.04
N GLN A 110 -6.21 17.04 2.16
CA GLN A 110 -4.90 17.53 2.63
C GLN A 110 -3.93 17.61 1.44
N THR A 111 -3.24 18.75 1.27
CA THR A 111 -2.36 18.99 0.11
C THR A 111 -1.10 18.14 0.11
N ASN A 112 -0.70 17.61 1.27
CA ASN A 112 0.44 16.71 1.44
C ASN A 112 0.04 15.23 1.45
N PHE A 113 -1.21 14.90 1.09
CA PHE A 113 -1.68 13.52 0.98
C PHE A 113 -1.71 13.04 -0.47
N ILE A 114 -1.06 11.91 -0.74
CA ILE A 114 -1.03 11.25 -2.06
C ILE A 114 -1.41 9.78 -1.83
N PRO A 115 -2.66 9.37 -2.08
CA PRO A 115 -3.07 7.99 -1.86
C PRO A 115 -2.39 7.04 -2.84
N ASN A 116 -2.17 5.81 -2.39
CA ASN A 116 -1.72 4.69 -3.20
C ASN A 116 -2.40 3.41 -2.70
N LEU A 117 -3.17 2.76 -3.58
CA LEU A 117 -3.88 1.52 -3.34
C LEU A 117 -3.18 0.39 -4.11
N LEU A 118 -2.92 -0.73 -3.43
CA LEU A 118 -2.35 -1.90 -4.08
C LEU A 118 -3.44 -2.64 -4.85
N LEU A 119 -3.54 -2.34 -6.14
CA LEU A 119 -4.45 -3.06 -7.05
C LEU A 119 -4.07 -4.53 -7.19
N HIS A 120 -2.77 -4.82 -7.24
CA HIS A 120 -2.25 -6.18 -7.25
C HIS A 120 -1.85 -6.52 -5.81
N GLU A 121 -2.22 -7.72 -5.35
CA GLU A 121 -1.83 -8.22 -4.02
C GLU A 121 -0.30 -8.12 -3.82
N PHE A 122 0.14 -7.96 -2.58
CA PHE A 122 1.55 -7.77 -2.24
C PHE A 122 2.44 -8.88 -2.81
N GLU A 123 1.93 -10.10 -2.83
CA GLU A 123 2.52 -11.32 -3.38
C GLU A 123 2.83 -11.19 -4.88
N ALA A 124 2.19 -10.27 -5.62
CA ALA A 124 2.53 -10.03 -7.02
C ALA A 124 3.98 -9.53 -7.18
N LEU A 125 4.57 -8.90 -6.15
CA LEU A 125 5.97 -8.48 -6.16
C LEU A 125 6.95 -9.66 -6.29
N LEU A 126 6.51 -10.89 -5.95
CA LEU A 126 7.31 -12.11 -6.14
C LEU A 126 7.72 -12.30 -7.61
N PHE A 127 6.91 -11.82 -8.55
CA PHE A 127 7.17 -11.95 -9.99
C PHE A 127 8.16 -10.91 -10.52
N CYS A 128 8.54 -9.88 -9.75
CA CYS A 128 9.53 -8.90 -10.18
C CYS A 128 10.88 -9.56 -10.46
N GLN A 129 11.37 -10.40 -9.54
CA GLN A 129 12.63 -11.11 -9.67
C GLN A 129 12.59 -12.49 -8.97
N PRO A 130 11.91 -13.49 -9.57
CA PRO A 130 11.75 -14.81 -8.96
C PRO A 130 13.07 -15.48 -8.55
N GLU A 131 14.16 -15.16 -9.23
CA GLU A 131 15.49 -15.74 -9.00
C GLU A 131 16.04 -15.42 -7.59
N LYS A 132 15.58 -14.32 -6.97
CA LYS A 132 15.99 -13.93 -5.61
C LYS A 132 15.57 -14.92 -4.53
N PHE A 133 14.61 -15.79 -4.82
CA PHE A 133 14.20 -16.85 -3.90
C PHE A 133 15.21 -18.00 -3.80
N ALA A 134 16.16 -18.09 -4.74
CA ALA A 134 17.24 -19.08 -4.67
C ALA A 134 18.14 -18.88 -3.44
N ASP A 135 18.16 -17.66 -2.88
CA ASP A 135 18.90 -17.35 -1.65
C ASP A 135 18.22 -17.94 -0.39
N TRP A 136 16.95 -18.37 -0.48
CA TRP A 136 16.12 -18.79 0.66
C TRP A 136 15.50 -20.18 0.52
N LEU A 137 15.48 -20.76 -0.69
CA LEU A 137 14.89 -22.07 -0.98
C LEU A 137 15.99 -23.07 -1.33
N ASP A 138 15.88 -24.28 -0.78
CA ASP A 138 16.79 -25.39 -1.11
C ASP A 138 16.47 -26.03 -2.48
N ASP A 139 15.26 -25.82 -3.01
CA ASP A 139 14.78 -26.37 -4.29
C ASP A 139 14.39 -25.23 -5.26
N ASN A 140 14.82 -25.36 -6.51
CA ASN A 140 14.55 -24.43 -7.60
C ASN A 140 13.20 -24.69 -8.30
N ALA A 141 12.50 -25.79 -8.00
CA ALA A 141 11.21 -26.10 -8.62
C ALA A 141 10.15 -24.98 -8.44
N PRO A 142 9.98 -24.37 -7.24
CA PRO A 142 9.05 -23.24 -7.08
C PRO A 142 9.47 -22.01 -7.90
N ILE A 143 10.77 -21.74 -8.00
CA ILE A 143 11.32 -20.60 -8.76
C ILE A 143 11.03 -20.78 -10.26
N SER A 144 11.22 -22.00 -10.76
CA SER A 144 10.93 -22.36 -12.16
C SER A 144 9.44 -22.20 -12.49
N ALA A 145 8.56 -22.55 -11.55
CA ALA A 145 7.12 -22.36 -11.68
C ALA A 145 6.75 -20.86 -11.74
N LEU A 146 7.31 -20.04 -10.85
CA LEU A 146 7.10 -18.59 -10.86
C LEU A 146 7.59 -17.94 -12.17
N GLN A 147 8.76 -18.35 -12.68
CA GLN A 147 9.27 -17.88 -13.97
C GLN A 147 8.37 -18.27 -15.14
N THR A 148 7.82 -19.49 -15.12
CA THR A 148 6.88 -19.96 -16.15
C THR A 148 5.61 -19.12 -16.15
N ILE A 149 5.04 -18.82 -14.99
CA ILE A 149 3.85 -17.96 -14.86
C ILE A 149 4.17 -16.55 -15.37
N LYS A 150 5.31 -15.98 -14.96
CA LYS A 150 5.75 -14.65 -15.41
C LYS A 150 5.84 -14.55 -16.94
N ALA A 151 6.26 -15.61 -17.63
CA ALA A 151 6.39 -15.63 -19.08
C ALA A 151 5.04 -15.71 -19.84
N GLN A 152 3.92 -15.95 -19.15
CA GLN A 152 2.58 -16.04 -19.74
C GLN A 152 1.79 -14.73 -19.69
N THR A 153 2.33 -13.69 -19.05
CA THR A 153 1.69 -12.39 -18.82
C THR A 153 2.36 -11.32 -19.68
#